data_AF-A0A1G1Q3U1-F1
#
_entry.id   AF-A0A1G1Q3U1-F1
#
_cell.length_a   1.000
_cell.length_b   1.000
_cell.length_c   1.000
_cell.angle_alpha   90.00
_cell.angle_beta   90.00
_cell.angle_gamma   90.00
#
_symmetry.space_group_name_H-M   'P 1'
#
loop_
_entity.id
_entity.type
_entity.pdbx_description
1 polymer ?
#
loop_
_entity_poly.entity_id
_entity_poly.type
_entity_poly.pdbx_seq_one_letter_code
_entity_poly.pdbx_strand_id
1 'polypeptide(L)'
;MQGEIIDPALYLREGRHGLEAEDLIYKAVDGGRTLALLEEGTNGVYLFLAEESGQDPNDLVYEYAGRRVRVTGTVYKRRGLWGIVARSVELLSDEPLEEPIDKPDEEAETP
;
A
#
# COMPACT_ATOMS: atom_id res chain seq x y z
N MET A 1 -10.71 -1.19 -6.85
CA MET A 1 -9.87 -2.21 -6.21
C MET A 1 -10.10 -2.15 -4.71
N GLN A 2 -10.09 -3.28 -4.01
CA GLN A 2 -10.18 -3.33 -2.55
C GLN A 2 -8.84 -3.76 -2.00
N GLY A 3 -8.44 -3.23 -0.85
CA GLY A 3 -7.16 -3.52 -0.26
C GLY A 3 -6.89 -2.69 0.97
N GLU A 4 -5.67 -2.80 1.50
CA GLU A 4 -5.22 -2.09 2.69
C GLU A 4 -4.16 -1.04 2.33
N ILE A 5 -4.22 0.13 2.97
CA ILE A 5 -3.16 1.15 2.81
C ILE A 5 -1.98 0.81 3.70
N ILE A 6 -0.80 0.64 3.09
CA ILE A 6 0.41 0.17 3.78
C ILE A 6 1.61 1.09 3.53
N ASP A 7 2.60 1.05 4.42
CA ASP A 7 3.99 1.39 4.07
C ASP A 7 4.58 0.18 3.31
N PRO A 8 4.89 0.30 2.00
CA PRO A 8 5.42 -0.82 1.23
C PRO A 8 6.75 -1.33 1.77
N ALA A 9 7.59 -0.48 2.37
CA ALA A 9 8.87 -0.91 2.91
C ALA A 9 8.71 -1.74 4.20
N LEU A 10 7.72 -1.39 5.02
CA LEU A 10 7.42 -2.12 6.26
C LEU A 10 6.81 -3.48 5.93
N TYR A 11 5.83 -3.52 5.02
CA TYR A 11 5.19 -4.75 4.59
C TYR A 11 6.18 -5.71 3.89
N LEU A 12 6.91 -5.24 2.88
CA LEU A 12 7.78 -6.12 2.09
C LEU A 12 8.96 -6.69 2.89
N ARG A 13 9.44 -5.96 3.92
CA ARG A 13 10.59 -6.38 4.72
C ARG A 13 10.22 -7.18 5.96
N GLU A 14 9.12 -6.80 6.62
CA GLU A 14 8.75 -7.32 7.94
C GLU A 14 7.40 -8.04 7.95
N GLY A 15 6.63 -8.01 6.86
CA GLY A 15 5.26 -8.52 6.81
C GLY A 15 4.29 -7.71 7.67
N ARG A 16 4.68 -6.53 8.15
CA ARG A 16 3.87 -5.73 9.08
C ARG A 16 2.98 -4.75 8.34
N HIS A 17 1.71 -4.75 8.70
CA HIS A 17 0.69 -3.88 8.11
C HIS A 17 -0.50 -3.74 9.08
N GLY A 18 -1.58 -3.10 8.66
CA GLY A 18 -2.78 -2.90 9.47
C GLY A 18 -2.65 -1.80 10.52
N LEU A 19 -3.68 -1.70 11.36
CA LEU A 19 -3.73 -0.70 12.44
C LEU A 19 -2.63 -0.87 13.50
N GLU A 20 -2.09 -2.08 13.69
CA GLU A 20 -0.95 -2.29 14.58
C GLU A 20 0.34 -1.61 14.10
N ALA A 21 0.40 -1.26 12.81
CA ALA A 21 1.51 -0.56 12.19
C ALA A 21 1.21 0.93 11.94
N GLU A 22 0.02 1.44 12.27
CA GLU A 22 -0.47 2.78 11.89
C GLU A 22 0.52 3.90 12.24
N ASP A 23 1.04 3.92 13.48
CA ASP A 23 2.02 4.93 13.91
C ASP A 23 3.32 4.91 13.07
N LEU A 24 3.76 3.72 12.65
CA LEU A 24 4.95 3.57 11.81
C LEU A 24 4.66 3.99 10.37
N ILE A 25 3.44 3.72 9.88
CA ILE A 25 2.98 4.12 8.56
C ILE A 25 2.90 5.66 8.49
N TYR A 26 2.29 6.31 9.47
CA TYR A 26 2.24 7.79 9.55
C TYR A 26 3.64 8.39 9.60
N LYS A 27 4.50 7.89 10.48
CA LYS A 27 5.89 8.35 10.55
C LYS A 27 6.65 8.20 9.23
N ALA A 28 6.36 7.13 8.47
CA ALA A 28 6.95 6.89 7.17
C ALA A 28 6.47 7.90 6.11
N VAL A 29 5.16 8.11 5.99
CA VAL A 29 4.58 9.04 5.00
C VAL A 29 4.91 10.50 5.34
N ASP A 30 4.92 10.89 6.62
CA ASP A 30 5.38 12.21 7.07
C ASP A 30 6.87 12.46 6.75
N GLY A 31 7.64 11.37 6.66
CA GLY A 31 9.04 11.38 6.20
C GLY A 31 9.20 11.42 4.68
N GLY A 32 8.11 11.50 3.91
CA GLY A 32 8.10 11.57 2.45
C GLY A 32 8.07 10.22 1.74
N ARG A 33 7.73 9.13 2.42
CA ARG A 33 7.52 7.83 1.75
C ARG A 33 6.18 7.79 1.05
N THR A 34 6.17 7.17 -0.13
CA THR A 34 4.95 6.86 -0.86
C THR A 34 4.30 5.61 -0.29
N LEU A 35 3.02 5.70 0.04
CA LEU A 35 2.19 4.57 0.48
C LEU A 35 1.85 3.65 -0.69
N ALA A 36 1.33 2.48 -0.37
CA ALA A 36 0.85 1.53 -1.36
C ALA A 36 -0.50 0.93 -0.95
N LEU A 37 -1.21 0.37 -1.93
CA LEU A 37 -2.36 -0.49 -1.70
C LEU A 37 -1.90 -1.95 -1.75
N LEU A 38 -2.08 -2.68 -0.67
CA LEU A 38 -2.02 -4.14 -0.64
C LEU A 38 -3.38 -4.70 -1.10
N GLU A 39 -3.44 -5.25 -2.31
CA GLU A 39 -4.70 -5.68 -2.92
C GLU A 39 -5.24 -6.97 -2.30
N GLU A 40 -6.53 -6.94 -1.95
CA GLU A 40 -7.24 -8.08 -1.39
C GLU A 40 -7.52 -9.14 -2.45
N GLY A 41 -6.91 -10.32 -2.29
CA GLY A 41 -7.15 -11.50 -3.13
C GLY A 41 -5.97 -11.89 -4.02
N THR A 42 -5.14 -10.92 -4.43
CA THR A 42 -3.89 -11.19 -5.16
C THR A 42 -2.63 -10.92 -4.35
N ASN A 43 -2.75 -10.25 -3.20
CA ASN A 43 -1.61 -9.73 -2.41
C ASN A 43 -0.66 -8.84 -3.24
N GLY A 44 -1.16 -8.27 -4.34
CA GLY A 44 -0.38 -7.36 -5.16
C GLY A 44 -0.17 -6.03 -4.45
N VAL A 45 1.06 -5.53 -4.45
CA VAL A 45 1.40 -4.19 -3.94
C VAL A 45 1.35 -3.17 -5.08
N TYR A 46 0.48 -2.17 -4.96
CA TYR A 46 0.30 -1.09 -5.93
C TYR A 46 0.77 0.23 -5.33
N LEU A 47 1.87 0.79 -5.83
CA LEU A 47 2.35 2.10 -5.36
C LEU A 47 1.37 3.20 -5.75
N PHE A 48 1.06 4.13 -4.85
CA PHE A 48 0.30 5.32 -5.22
C PHE A 48 1.18 6.25 -6.05
N LEU A 49 0.62 6.72 -7.17
CA LEU A 49 1.30 7.60 -8.10
C LEU A 49 0.57 8.94 -8.14
N ALA A 50 1.33 10.02 -8.19
CA ALA A 50 0.81 11.34 -8.50
C ALA A 50 0.36 11.39 -9.96
N GLU A 51 -0.77 12.07 -10.23
CA GLU A 51 -1.24 12.30 -11.59
C GLU A 51 -0.35 13.34 -12.30
N GLU A 52 0.02 14.38 -11.56
CA GLU A 52 0.85 15.49 -12.03
C GLU A 52 2.12 15.66 -11.21
N SER A 53 3.14 16.29 -11.82
CA SER A 53 4.39 16.56 -11.13
C SER A 53 4.20 17.55 -9.98
N GLY A 54 4.71 17.21 -8.80
CA GLY A 54 4.64 18.07 -7.60
C GLY A 54 3.41 17.85 -6.72
N GLN A 55 2.48 16.98 -7.12
CA GLN A 55 1.42 16.52 -6.22
C GLN A 55 1.95 15.47 -5.24
N ASP A 56 1.35 15.41 -4.05
CA ASP A 56 1.61 14.32 -3.13
C ASP A 56 0.80 13.08 -3.57
N PRO A 57 1.45 11.96 -3.91
CA PRO A 57 0.74 10.73 -4.26
C PRO A 57 -0.14 10.19 -3.12
N ASN A 58 0.07 10.63 -1.88
CA ASN A 58 -0.60 10.12 -0.69
C ASN A 58 -1.84 10.93 -0.29
N ASP A 59 -2.11 12.08 -0.91
CA ASP A 59 -3.15 13.04 -0.46
C ASP A 59 -4.52 12.39 -0.20
N LEU A 60 -4.95 11.48 -1.08
CA LEU A 60 -6.26 10.82 -0.96
C LEU A 60 -6.28 9.63 0.01
N VAL A 61 -5.12 9.13 0.41
CA VAL A 61 -4.98 7.85 1.13
C VAL A 61 -4.39 8.01 2.53
N TYR A 62 -3.82 9.19 2.83
CA TYR A 62 -3.14 9.47 4.09
C TYR A 62 -4.01 9.15 5.32
N GLU A 63 -5.26 9.61 5.34
CA GLU A 63 -6.20 9.38 6.47
C GLU A 63 -6.61 7.91 6.66
N TYR A 64 -6.30 7.06 5.68
CA TYR A 64 -6.68 5.65 5.67
C TYR A 64 -5.49 4.72 5.94
N ALA A 65 -4.36 5.24 6.43
CA ALA A 65 -3.20 4.44 6.79
C ALA A 65 -3.57 3.22 7.66
N GLY A 66 -3.16 2.01 7.25
CA GLY A 66 -3.45 0.76 7.94
C GLY A 66 -4.89 0.27 7.83
N ARG A 67 -5.78 0.98 7.11
CA ARG A 67 -7.20 0.64 6.97
C ARG A 67 -7.50 -0.02 5.63
N ARG A 68 -8.57 -0.81 5.61
CA ARG A 68 -9.11 -1.38 4.36
C ARG A 68 -9.98 -0.37 3.65
N VAL A 69 -9.72 -0.22 2.35
CA VAL A 69 -10.38 0.76 1.50
C VAL A 69 -10.80 0.17 0.16
N ARG A 70 -11.75 0.84 -0.48
CA ARG A 70 -12.01 0.72 -1.91
C ARG A 70 -11.39 1.91 -2.63
N VAL A 71 -10.40 1.65 -3.48
CA VAL A 71 -9.77 2.66 -4.33
C VAL A 71 -10.33 2.57 -5.74
N THR A 72 -10.78 3.69 -6.28
CA THR A 72 -11.07 3.86 -7.72
C THR A 72 -9.98 4.70 -8.35
N GLY A 73 -9.43 4.26 -9.47
CA GLY A 73 -8.28 4.92 -10.10
C GLY A 73 -7.85 4.27 -11.41
N THR A 74 -6.71 4.71 -11.93
CA THR A 74 -6.10 4.12 -13.13
C THR A 74 -4.87 3.34 -12.72
N VAL A 75 -4.84 2.04 -13.06
CA VAL A 75 -3.72 1.15 -12.79
C VAL A 75 -2.72 1.20 -13.95
N TYR A 76 -1.44 1.28 -13.59
CA TYR A 76 -0.31 1.22 -14.50
C TYR A 76 0.55 0.01 -14.16
N LYS A 77 1.06 -0.66 -15.19
CA LYS A 77 2.03 -1.76 -15.03
C LYS A 77 3.22 -1.52 -15.96
N ARG A 78 4.43 -1.61 -15.41
CA ARG A 78 5.66 -1.57 -16.22
C ARG A 78 6.71 -2.50 -15.62
N ARG A 79 7.13 -3.51 -16.41
CA ARG A 79 8.18 -4.47 -16.02
C ARG A 79 7.95 -5.13 -14.64
N GLY A 80 6.71 -5.51 -14.34
CA GLY A 80 6.36 -6.15 -13.08
C GLY A 80 6.02 -5.20 -11.94
N LEU A 81 6.38 -3.91 -12.02
CA LEU A 81 5.94 -2.90 -11.07
C LEU A 81 4.51 -2.48 -11.37
N TRP A 82 3.68 -2.44 -10.33
CA TRP A 82 2.31 -1.95 -10.36
C TRP A 82 2.21 -0.62 -9.63
N GLY A 83 1.46 0.31 -10.22
CA GLY A 83 1.12 1.57 -9.57
C GLY A 83 -0.30 1.99 -9.90
N ILE A 84 -0.85 2.89 -9.09
CA ILE A 84 -2.21 3.39 -9.23
C ILE A 84 -2.24 4.89 -9.01
N VAL A 85 -2.85 5.62 -9.95
CA VAL A 85 -3.28 7.00 -9.71
C VAL A 85 -4.70 6.92 -9.15
N ALA A 86 -4.85 7.24 -7.86
CA ALA A 86 -6.14 7.20 -7.17
C ALA A 86 -7.00 8.41 -7.57
N ARG A 87 -8.30 8.19 -7.74
CA ARG A 87 -9.32 9.23 -7.98
C ARG A 87 -10.32 9.34 -6.84
N SER A 88 -10.62 8.23 -6.18
CA SER A 88 -11.41 8.21 -4.95
C SER A 88 -11.00 7.05 -4.05
N VAL A 89 -11.22 7.24 -2.76
CA VAL A 89 -10.94 6.27 -1.70
C VAL A 89 -12.15 6.25 -0.77
N GLU A 90 -12.65 5.05 -0.48
CA GLU A 90 -13.76 4.82 0.44
C GLU A 90 -13.30 3.87 1.54
N LEU A 91 -13.49 4.24 2.81
CA LEU A 91 -13.25 3.33 3.92
C LEU A 91 -14.19 2.13 3.85
N LEU A 92 -13.64 0.93 4.01
CA LEU A 92 -14.41 -0.31 4.11
C LEU A 92 -14.42 -0.85 5.54
N SER A 93 -13.26 -0.92 6.17
CA SER A 93 -13.10 -1.48 7.51
C SER A 93 -11.81 -1.00 8.16
N ASP A 94 -11.81 -1.01 9.49
CA ASP A 94 -10.63 -0.86 10.34
C ASP A 94 -9.93 -2.22 10.59
N GLU A 95 -10.58 -3.34 10.26
CA GLU A 95 -9.97 -4.67 10.36
C GLU A 95 -8.90 -4.83 9.26
N PRO A 96 -7.68 -5.31 9.58
CA PRO A 96 -6.64 -5.54 8.58
C PRO A 96 -7.02 -6.69 7.64
N LEU A 97 -6.31 -6.79 6.51
CA LEU A 97 -6.36 -8.02 5.71
C LEU A 97 -5.77 -9.18 6.53
N GLU A 98 -6.50 -10.29 6.67
CA GLU A 98 -5.90 -11.51 7.19
C GLU A 98 -4.96 -12.05 6.12
N GLU A 99 -3.65 -12.10 6.39
CA GLU A 99 -2.70 -12.74 5.48
C GLU A 99 -3.12 -14.21 5.27
N PRO A 100 -3.16 -14.72 4.03
CA PRO A 100 -2.71 -16.09 3.85
C PRO A 100 -1.24 -16.11 4.26
N ILE A 101 -0.91 -16.91 5.28
CA ILE A 101 0.45 -17.10 5.80
C ILE A 101 1.33 -17.73 4.71
N ASP A 102 1.73 -16.96 3.71
CA ASP A 102 2.89 -17.25 2.90
C ASP A 102 3.92 -16.20 3.28
N LYS A 103 4.93 -16.66 4.03
CA LYS A 103 6.11 -15.86 4.34
C LYS A 103 6.62 -15.21 3.04
N PRO A 104 7.21 -14.01 3.10
CA PRO A 104 7.87 -13.44 1.93
C PRO A 104 8.79 -14.49 1.32
N ASP A 105 8.68 -14.69 0.01
CA ASP A 105 9.64 -15.51 -0.73
C ASP A 105 11.02 -14.93 -0.42
N GLU A 106 11.80 -15.62 0.42
CA GLU A 106 13.22 -15.36 0.57
C GLU A 106 13.84 -15.66 -0.81
N GLU A 107 13.94 -14.64 -1.67
CA GLU A 107 14.87 -14.71 -2.78
C GLU A 107 16.26 -14.85 -2.14
N ALA A 108 16.73 -16.10 -2.16
CA ALA A 108 17.99 -16.53 -1.59
C ALA A 108 19.10 -15.53 -1.92
N GLU A 109 19.90 -15.20 -0.89
CA GLU A 109 21.14 -14.46 -1.03
C GLU A 109 21.87 -14.90 -2.30
N THR A 110 22.00 -13.98 -3.25
CA THR A 110 22.78 -14.26 -4.47
C THR A 110 24.26 -14.33 -4.06
N PRO A 111 25.01 -15.36 -4.51
CA PRO A 111 26.40 -15.60 -4.08
C PRO A 111 27.40 -14.49 -4.45
#